data_AF-A0AA50TB60-F1
#
_entry.id   AF-A0AA50TB60-F1
#
_cell.length_a   1.000
_cell.length_b   1.000
_cell.length_c   1.000
_cell.angle_alpha   90.00
_cell.angle_beta   90.00
_cell.angle_gamma   90.00
#
_symmetry.space_group_name_H-M   'P 1'
#
loop_
_entity.id
_entity.type
_entity.pdbx_description
1 polymer ?
#
loop_
_entity_poly.entity_id
_entity_poly.type
_entity_poly.pdbx_seq_one_letter_code
_entity_poly.pdbx_strand_id
1 'polypeptide(L)' 'KNQELMHNPKYEELFAPEYGPENPFQTQQMRAHKNILSGYVEKAHISEFQFENQRRTFTSYGYAVDPST' A
#
# COMPACT_ATOMS: atom_id res chain seq x y z
N LYS A 1 -3.47 -9.91 -14.40
CA LYS A 1 -3.73 -8.45 -14.35
C LYS A 1 -2.48 -7.75 -14.88
N ASN A 2 -2.59 -6.96 -15.94
CA ASN A 2 -1.49 -6.09 -16.36
C ASN A 2 -1.37 -4.96 -15.34
N GLN A 3 -0.17 -4.75 -14.81
CA GLN A 3 0.13 -3.71 -13.82
C GLN A 3 0.40 -2.35 -14.50
N GLU A 4 0.71 -2.36 -15.79
CA GLU A 4 1.05 -1.17 -16.58
C GLU A 4 -0.09 -0.80 -17.51
N LEU A 5 -0.41 0.49 -17.56
CA LEU A 5 -1.41 1.08 -18.46
C LEU A 5 -0.69 1.78 -19.62
N MET A 6 -1.14 1.53 -20.84
CA MET A 6 -0.57 2.13 -22.06
C MET A 6 -1.25 3.44 -22.46
N HIS A 7 -2.30 3.85 -21.74
CA HIS A 7 -3.03 5.10 -21.94
C HIS A 7 -3.44 5.68 -20.58
N ASN A 8 -3.95 6.91 -20.57
CA ASN A 8 -4.39 7.61 -19.35
C ASN A 8 -5.92 7.46 -19.21
N PRO A 9 -6.44 6.44 -18.49
CA PRO A 9 -7.88 6.28 -18.27
C PRO A 9 -8.44 7.37 -17.36
N LYS A 10 -9.77 7.49 -17.33
CA LYS A 10 -10.43 8.38 -16.36
C LYS A 10 -10.43 7.75 -14.96
N TYR A 11 -10.54 8.60 -13.94
CA TYR A 11 -10.59 8.16 -12.54
C TYR A 11 -11.69 7.12 -12.28
N GLU A 12 -12.90 7.37 -12.78
CA GLU A 12 -14.07 6.49 -12.59
C GLU A 12 -13.86 5.10 -13.21
N GLU A 13 -13.13 5.02 -14.33
CA GLU A 13 -12.86 3.75 -15.02
C GLU A 13 -11.78 2.94 -14.31
N LEU A 14 -10.79 3.61 -13.72
CA LEU A 14 -9.66 2.96 -13.07
C LEU A 14 -9.95 2.51 -11.64
N PHE A 15 -10.70 3.31 -10.88
CA PHE A 15 -10.97 3.10 -9.46
C PHE A 15 -12.41 2.62 -9.19
N ALA A 16 -13.12 2.13 -10.21
CA ALA A 16 -14.41 1.49 -10.03
C ALA A 16 -14.30 0.27 -9.09
N PRO A 17 -15.26 0.08 -8.17
CA PRO A 17 -15.27 -1.10 -7.31
C PRO A 17 -15.55 -2.37 -8.12
N GLU A 18 -15.00 -3.50 -7.66
CA GLU A 18 -15.33 -4.82 -8.22
C GLU A 18 -16.71 -5.25 -7.73
N TYR A 19 -17.59 -5.65 -8.64
CA TYR A 19 -18.95 -6.08 -8.31
C TYR A 19 -19.02 -7.59 -8.05
N GLY A 20 -19.82 -7.99 -7.06
CA GLY A 20 -20.05 -9.39 -6.69
C GLY A 20 -19.71 -9.68 -5.23
N PRO A 21 -20.10 -10.86 -4.71
CA PRO A 21 -19.76 -11.25 -3.34
C PRO A 21 -18.27 -11.62 -3.22
N GLU A 22 -17.66 -11.25 -2.10
CA GLU A 22 -16.31 -11.72 -1.76
C GLU A 22 -16.30 -13.24 -1.52
N ASN A 23 -15.19 -13.89 -1.85
CA ASN A 23 -15.03 -15.32 -1.61
C ASN A 23 -14.85 -15.61 -0.10
N PRO A 24 -15.79 -16.34 0.55
CA PRO A 24 -15.74 -16.57 2.00
C PRO A 24 -14.67 -17.60 2.40
N PHE A 25 -14.10 -18.35 1.46
CA PHE A 25 -13.11 -19.40 1.74
C PHE A 25 -11.67 -18.87 1.81
N GLN A 26 -11.47 -17.56 1.66
CA GLN A 26 -10.14 -16.95 1.74
C GLN A 26 -9.80 -16.52 3.16
N THR A 27 -8.60 -16.89 3.62
CA THR A 27 -8.03 -16.36 4.86
C THR A 27 -7.76 -14.86 4.72
N GLN A 28 -7.60 -14.14 5.84
CA GLN A 28 -7.27 -12.70 5.81
C GLN A 28 -6.00 -12.41 4.99
N GLN A 29 -4.97 -13.26 5.11
CA GLN A 29 -3.73 -13.15 4.35
C GLN A 29 -3.91 -13.45 2.85
N MET A 30 -4.91 -14.26 2.49
CA MET A 30 -5.24 -14.53 1.09
C MET A 30 -6.03 -13.38 0.46
N ARG A 31 -6.86 -12.70 1.25
CA ARG A 31 -7.62 -11.52 0.81
C ARG A 31 -6.77 -10.27 0.60
N ALA A 32 -5.66 -10.14 1.34
CA ALA A 32 -4.77 -8.99 1.23
C ALA A 32 -4.07 -8.92 -0.15
N HIS A 33 -3.98 -7.72 -0.72
CA HIS A 33 -3.16 -7.47 -1.89
C HIS A 33 -1.68 -7.63 -1.53
N LYS A 34 -0.99 -8.58 -2.15
CA LYS A 34 0.39 -8.94 -1.81
C LYS A 34 1.21 -9.26 -3.05
N ASN A 35 2.48 -8.88 -3.02
CA ASN A 35 3.47 -9.26 -4.03
C ASN A 35 4.51 -10.26 -3.48
N ILE A 36 4.60 -10.41 -2.16
CA ILE A 36 5.37 -11.42 -1.45
C ILE A 36 4.48 -12.15 -0.43
N LEU A 37 4.99 -13.21 0.20
CA LEU A 37 4.17 -14.02 1.12
C LEU A 37 3.60 -13.21 2.30
N SER A 38 4.37 -12.27 2.83
CA SER A 38 4.05 -11.50 4.03
C SER A 38 3.31 -10.18 3.76
N GLY A 39 3.15 -9.76 2.50
CA GLY A 39 2.49 -8.48 2.19
C GLY A 39 2.91 -7.88 0.86
N TYR A 40 2.88 -6.55 0.80
CA TYR A 40 3.18 -5.77 -0.39
C TYR A 40 4.41 -4.89 -0.15
N VAL A 41 5.38 -4.93 -1.07
CA VAL A 41 6.61 -4.15 -1.00
C VAL A 41 6.80 -3.37 -2.31
N GLU A 42 6.90 -2.05 -2.20
CA GLU A 42 7.20 -1.17 -3.33
C GLU A 42 8.30 -0.17 -2.97
N LYS A 43 8.95 0.38 -4.00
CA LYS A 43 9.99 1.40 -3.81
C LYS A 43 9.32 2.75 -3.55
N ALA A 44 9.48 3.26 -2.33
CA ALA A 44 9.05 4.61 -1.97
C ALA A 44 10.20 5.62 -2.15
N HIS A 45 9.88 6.84 -2.57
CA HIS A 45 10.83 7.94 -2.68
C HIS A 45 10.57 8.97 -1.57
N ILE A 46 11.19 8.75 -0.41
CA ILE A 46 11.08 9.61 0.78
C ILE A 46 12.39 10.36 0.98
N SER A 47 12.31 11.61 1.49
CA SER A 47 13.50 12.36 1.89
C SER A 47 14.25 11.65 3.03
N GLU A 48 15.55 11.43 2.87
CA GLU A 48 16.40 10.76 3.86
C GLU A 48 16.35 11.46 5.22
N PHE A 49 16.38 12.80 5.23
CA PHE A 49 16.27 13.58 6.45
C PHE A 49 14.94 13.37 7.17
N GLN A 50 13.83 13.39 6.43
CA GLN A 50 12.50 13.20 7.03
C GLN A 50 12.34 11.79 7.58
N PHE A 51 12.79 10.78 6.84
CA PHE A 51 12.76 9.39 7.28
C PHE A 51 13.58 9.20 8.57
N GLU A 52 14.83 9.66 8.59
CA GLU A 52 15.71 9.47 9.74
C GLU A 52 15.23 10.27 10.96
N ASN A 53 14.65 11.46 10.76
CA ASN A 53 14.03 12.22 11.83
C ASN A 53 12.87 11.43 12.46
N GLN A 54 11.91 10.97 11.67
CA GLN A 54 10.76 10.19 12.19
C GLN A 54 11.22 8.88 12.85
N ARG A 55 12.21 8.18 12.29
CA ARG A 55 12.79 6.97 12.88
C ARG A 55 13.38 7.23 14.26
N ARG A 56 14.14 8.32 14.42
CA ARG A 56 14.72 8.73 15.71
C ARG A 56 13.65 9.16 16.69
N THR A 57 12.68 9.98 16.26
CA THR A 57 11.57 10.42 17.10
C THR A 57 10.79 9.24 17.66
N PHE A 58 10.49 8.23 16.84
CA PHE A 58 9.81 7.02 17.31
C PHE A 58 10.66 6.25 18.34
N THR A 59 11.95 6.09 18.06
CA THR A 59 12.88 5.35 18.94
C THR A 59 13.07 6.07 20.28
N SER A 60 13.11 7.41 20.29
CA SER A 60 13.37 8.22 21.49
C SER A 60 12.12 8.55 22.29
N TYR A 61 10.98 8.80 21.63
CA TYR A 61 9.77 9.32 22.26
C TYR A 61 8.53 8.41 22.10
N GLY A 62 8.62 7.34 21.31
CA GLY A 62 7.53 6.38 21.12
C GLY A 62 6.41 6.83 20.18
N TYR A 63 6.59 7.92 19.43
CA TYR A 63 5.62 8.40 18.44
C TYR A 63 6.32 8.86 17.15
N ALA A 64 5.59 8.81 16.03
CA ALA A 64 5.99 9.33 14.74
C ALA A 64 4.74 9.62 13.90
N VAL A 65 4.93 10.33 12.79
CA VAL A 65 3.89 10.51 11.78
C VAL A 65 3.71 9.21 10.99
N ASP A 66 2.47 8.84 10.69
CA ASP A 66 2.15 7.68 9.87
C ASP A 66 2.67 7.88 8.44
N PRO A 67 3.57 7.02 7.92
CA PRO A 67 4.07 7.14 6.56
C PRO A 67 3.08 6.66 5.49
N SER A 68 1.89 6.16 5.87
CA SER A 68 0.86 5.67 4.94
C SER A 68 -0.17 6.73 4.52
N THR A 69 -0.17 7.91 5.15
CA THR A 69 -1.01 9.07 4.77
C THR A 69 -0.39 9.92 3.69
#